data_AF-A0A1V5KBX6-F1
#
_entry.id   AF-A0A1V5KBX6-F1
#
_cell.length_a   1.000
_cell.length_b   1.000
_cell.length_c   1.000
_cell.angle_alpha   90.00
_cell.angle_beta   90.00
_cell.angle_gamma   90.00
#
_symmetry.space_group_name_H-M   'P 1'
#
loop_
_entity.id
_entity.type
_entity.pdbx_description
1 polymer ?
#
loop_
_entity_poly.entity_id
_entity_poly.type
_entity_poly.pdbx_seq_one_letter_code
_entity_poly.pdbx_strand_id
1 'polypeptide(L)'
;MVSNLNGVFRGTVRTSIDQDPEGRMRVRVEVPMVHPPALPLDQLPLAEQCQDTGFMRGKFFPYRPGDLVWVMFEGGEADKPVIVGGQCNALSEVPDLPIDMQVDQSDAVVVETDDAGNLIVRDGRWDKRRLVFRSGGAEIQLTANGDRVTINATSGSVVVNAGTAAINATNASVDATRVDINTVATDAYGKDVGKISEVANSEISRNALATTPATDQSTAVQGIINDGGDVPKLRGVPMPPGRPLQTNKHNLRSKIINIGVGPTGFNMDADAGDIKKSPFIDYSPNSAEAADAAAGGTTSVPYPLLPTLEVNIRSSVSVNVVAPTVRLGSVLDIDMMSQKDIAITAIGDLDLTVGGDVTATIGGKVDALVGGEVKATIGGGLEAVVGGDLLATIMGSANATVGVDLTATIGGNVTAMAGGAVSVTTGAAVSVVCGGAMSILSAGPIALTAPVINLTGVVSIIGPLSILGPTIGMTGVLMDLHKHPYIDTPIGPAITFPPIPG
;
A
#
# COMPACT_ATOMS: atom_id res chain seq x y z
N MET A 1 35.62 60.38 23.26
CA MET A 1 35.94 59.50 22.11
C MET A 1 36.04 58.10 22.66
N VAL A 2 35.08 57.23 22.36
CA VAL A 2 35.24 55.81 22.69
C VAL A 2 36.33 55.28 21.76
N SER A 3 37.38 54.77 22.39
CA SER A 3 38.54 54.13 21.77
C SER A 3 38.11 52.94 20.91
N ASN A 4 38.59 52.87 19.66
CA ASN A 4 38.56 51.72 18.74
C ASN A 4 37.42 50.71 19.01
N LEU A 5 36.30 50.82 18.28
CA LEU A 5 35.19 49.85 18.32
C LEU A 5 35.55 48.53 17.61
N ASN A 6 36.72 47.95 17.91
CA ASN A 6 37.27 46.75 17.28
C ASN A 6 36.76 45.47 17.97
N GLY A 7 35.45 45.35 18.11
CA GLY A 7 34.78 44.22 18.75
C GLY A 7 33.41 43.96 18.16
N VAL A 8 32.75 42.93 18.68
CA VAL A 8 31.36 42.58 18.33
C VAL A 8 30.47 42.96 19.50
N PHE A 9 29.39 43.69 19.22
CA PHE A 9 28.47 44.26 20.18
C PHE A 9 27.06 43.71 19.98
N ARG A 10 26.23 43.74 21.03
CA ARG A 10 24.80 43.43 20.91
C ARG A 10 24.04 44.65 20.45
N GLY A 11 23.21 44.47 19.43
CA GLY A 11 22.32 45.48 18.91
C GLY A 11 20.87 44.99 18.85
N THR A 12 19.96 45.93 18.69
CA THR A 12 18.56 45.64 18.40
C THR A 12 18.11 46.45 17.20
N VAL A 13 17.47 45.78 16.25
CA VAL A 13 16.93 46.40 15.03
C VAL A 13 15.75 47.28 15.40
N ARG A 14 15.68 48.48 14.80
CA ARG A 14 14.66 49.49 15.10
C ARG A 14 13.79 49.87 13.90
N THR A 15 14.24 49.54 12.70
CA THR A 15 13.51 49.83 11.45
C THR A 15 13.43 48.59 10.58
N SER A 16 12.42 48.54 9.72
CA SER A 16 12.35 47.55 8.64
C SER A 16 13.20 48.01 7.43
N ILE A 17 13.59 47.06 6.58
CA ILE A 17 14.47 47.26 5.41
C ILE A 17 13.89 48.22 4.36
N ASP A 18 12.58 48.38 4.31
CA ASP A 18 11.84 49.28 3.41
C ASP A 18 12.09 50.77 3.74
N GLN A 19 12.65 51.05 4.91
CA GLN A 19 12.98 52.40 5.37
C GLN A 19 14.41 52.84 5.01
N ASP A 20 15.17 52.02 4.26
CA ASP A 20 16.47 52.43 3.71
C ASP A 20 16.26 53.39 2.53
N PRO A 21 16.68 54.67 2.63
CA PRO A 21 16.49 55.66 1.57
C PRO A 21 17.20 55.30 0.26
N GLU A 22 18.24 54.48 0.33
CA GLU A 22 19.05 54.08 -0.84
C GLU A 22 18.64 52.71 -1.40
N GLY A 23 17.64 52.04 -0.80
CA GLY A 23 17.21 50.71 -1.22
C GLY A 23 18.29 49.63 -1.11
N ARG A 24 19.32 49.86 -0.28
CA ARG A 24 20.43 48.92 -0.04
C ARG A 24 20.12 47.91 1.06
N MET A 25 18.88 47.86 1.52
CA MET A 25 18.36 46.90 2.50
C MET A 25 19.05 47.00 3.87
N ARG A 26 19.55 48.20 4.22
CA ARG A 26 20.12 48.47 5.54
C ARG A 26 19.03 48.68 6.57
N VAL A 27 19.34 48.40 7.82
CA VAL A 27 18.43 48.67 8.95
C VAL A 27 19.11 49.52 10.00
N ARG A 28 18.36 50.35 10.71
CA ARG A 28 18.89 51.10 11.84
C ARG A 28 18.97 50.20 13.06
N VAL A 29 20.15 50.16 13.66
CA VAL A 29 20.44 49.30 14.82
C VAL A 29 20.83 50.15 16.01
N GLU A 30 20.16 49.93 17.13
CA GLU A 30 20.56 50.51 18.41
C GLU A 30 21.55 49.58 19.10
N VAL A 31 22.73 50.11 19.44
CA VAL A 31 23.77 49.38 20.18
C VAL A 31 23.96 50.08 21.53
N PRO A 32 23.34 49.60 22.62
CA PRO A 32 23.31 50.30 23.92
C PRO A 32 24.69 50.58 24.54
N MET A 33 25.73 49.81 24.16
CA MET A 33 27.10 50.01 24.63
C MET A 33 27.85 51.13 23.87
N VAL A 34 27.33 51.57 22.72
CA VAL A 34 27.98 52.55 21.83
C VAL A 34 27.15 53.83 21.71
N HIS A 35 25.82 53.69 21.60
CA HIS A 35 24.90 54.80 21.46
C HIS A 35 24.42 55.29 22.83
N PRO A 36 24.20 56.60 23.01
CA PRO A 36 23.59 57.11 24.23
C PRO A 36 22.16 56.57 24.38
N PRO A 37 21.66 56.43 25.62
CA PRO A 37 20.30 55.98 25.85
C PRO A 37 19.29 56.93 25.19
N ALA A 38 18.25 56.36 24.58
CA ALA A 38 17.15 57.08 23.93
C ALA A 38 17.58 57.98 22.75
N LEU A 39 18.58 57.56 21.96
CA LEU A 39 18.90 58.23 20.71
C LEU A 39 17.69 58.17 19.74
N PRO A 40 17.30 59.30 19.10
CA PRO A 40 16.23 59.31 18.11
C PRO A 40 16.45 58.32 16.96
N LEU A 41 15.36 57.73 16.48
CA LEU A 41 15.38 56.68 15.45
C LEU A 41 16.07 57.12 14.15
N ASP A 42 15.84 58.35 13.72
CA ASP A 42 16.41 58.97 12.52
C ASP A 42 17.91 59.27 12.63
N GLN A 43 18.46 59.24 13.85
CA GLN A 43 19.88 59.47 14.13
C GLN A 43 20.66 58.17 14.31
N LEU A 44 20.00 57.02 14.41
CA LEU A 44 20.68 55.72 14.46
C LEU A 44 21.33 55.40 13.10
N PRO A 45 22.60 54.98 13.06
CA PRO A 45 23.27 54.63 11.82
C PRO A 45 22.59 53.45 11.11
N LEU A 46 22.61 53.49 9.77
CA LEU A 46 22.15 52.39 8.91
C LEU A 46 23.24 51.32 8.86
N ALA A 47 22.90 50.12 9.35
CA ALA A 47 23.82 49.00 9.36
C ALA A 47 23.76 48.21 8.06
N GLU A 48 24.95 47.92 7.53
CA GLU A 48 25.13 46.93 6.47
C GLU A 48 24.87 45.52 7.03
N GLN A 49 24.46 44.59 6.17
CA GLN A 49 24.25 43.20 6.58
C GLN A 49 25.36 42.31 6.01
N CYS A 50 26.13 41.65 6.88
CA CYS A 50 27.12 40.65 6.50
C CYS A 50 26.38 39.35 6.15
N GLN A 51 25.82 39.30 4.95
CA GLN A 51 25.12 38.13 4.42
C GLN A 51 25.85 37.58 3.19
N ASP A 52 25.65 36.28 2.95
CA ASP A 52 26.13 35.57 1.76
C ASP A 52 25.45 36.11 0.50
N THR A 53 25.94 37.25 -0.01
CA THR A 53 25.34 37.99 -1.12
C THR A 53 26.39 38.36 -2.18
N GLY A 54 25.93 38.52 -3.42
CA GLY A 54 26.70 38.92 -4.58
C GLY A 54 25.78 39.45 -5.68
N PHE A 55 26.33 39.88 -6.81
CA PHE A 55 25.52 40.45 -7.90
C PHE A 55 24.44 39.46 -8.37
N MET A 56 23.17 39.79 -8.09
CA MET A 56 21.97 38.99 -8.40
C MET A 56 21.92 37.59 -7.77
N ARG A 57 22.68 37.32 -6.69
CA ARG A 57 22.73 36.00 -6.02
C ARG A 57 22.92 36.17 -4.52
N GLY A 58 22.33 35.30 -3.71
CA GLY A 58 22.63 35.24 -2.28
C GLY A 58 21.56 34.57 -1.45
N LYS A 59 21.85 34.40 -0.16
CA LYS A 59 20.88 34.05 0.87
C LYS A 59 20.54 35.30 1.65
N PHE A 60 19.27 35.68 1.63
CA PHE A 60 18.82 36.91 2.25
C PHE A 60 17.83 36.61 3.38
N PHE A 61 18.16 37.06 4.58
CA PHE A 61 17.31 36.94 5.76
C PHE A 61 17.04 38.35 6.31
N PRO A 62 15.88 38.96 6.05
CA PRO A 62 15.61 40.33 6.48
C PRO A 62 15.36 40.36 7.98
N TYR A 63 16.19 41.12 8.70
CA TYR A 63 15.91 41.44 10.11
C TYR A 63 14.74 42.42 10.22
N ARG A 64 13.93 42.25 11.25
CA ARG A 64 12.74 43.05 11.56
C ARG A 64 12.94 43.92 12.80
N PRO A 65 12.16 45.00 12.96
CA PRO A 65 12.17 45.77 14.20
C PRO A 65 11.95 44.86 15.42
N GLY A 66 12.86 44.94 16.39
CA GLY A 66 12.86 44.10 17.59
C GLY A 66 13.88 42.97 17.56
N ASP A 67 14.36 42.55 16.39
CA ASP A 67 15.34 41.48 16.27
C ASP A 67 16.65 41.85 16.96
N LEU A 68 17.25 40.86 17.61
CA LEU A 68 18.53 40.99 18.27
C LEU A 68 19.64 40.52 17.33
N VAL A 69 20.71 41.31 17.27
CA VAL A 69 21.78 41.12 16.30
C VAL A 69 23.15 41.34 16.93
N TRP A 70 24.14 40.66 16.37
CA TRP A 70 25.55 40.95 16.61
C TRP A 70 26.03 41.98 15.60
N VAL A 71 26.66 43.05 16.09
CA VAL A 71 27.09 44.20 15.29
C VAL A 71 28.59 44.41 15.47
N MET A 72 29.33 44.51 14.37
CA MET A 72 30.69 45.06 14.36
C MET A 72 30.67 46.45 13.74
N PHE A 73 31.74 47.22 13.92
CA PHE A 73 31.88 48.54 13.32
C PHE A 73 33.08 48.52 12.37
N GLU A 74 32.82 48.79 11.08
CA GLU A 74 33.87 48.77 10.05
C GLU A 74 34.92 49.83 10.37
N GLY A 75 36.20 49.43 10.40
CA GLY A 75 37.30 50.32 10.79
C GLY A 75 37.23 50.85 12.23
N GLY A 76 36.34 50.30 13.07
CA GLY A 76 36.09 50.80 14.42
C GLY A 76 35.27 52.09 14.46
N GLU A 77 34.59 52.46 13.37
CA GLU A 77 33.82 53.70 13.22
C GLU A 77 32.33 53.50 13.58
N ALA A 78 31.81 54.29 14.53
CA ALA A 78 30.47 54.12 15.08
C ALA A 78 29.33 54.36 14.06
N ASP A 79 29.60 55.06 12.97
CA ASP A 79 28.67 55.37 11.88
C ASP A 79 28.63 54.28 10.78
N LYS A 80 29.51 53.28 10.85
CA LYS A 80 29.58 52.15 9.91
C LYS A 80 29.30 50.79 10.60
N PRO A 81 28.11 50.59 11.19
CA PRO A 81 27.76 49.30 11.74
C PRO A 81 27.55 48.25 10.64
N VAL A 82 27.95 47.02 10.93
CA VAL A 82 27.74 45.85 10.11
C VAL A 82 27.16 44.74 10.99
N ILE A 83 25.97 44.25 10.64
CA ILE A 83 25.36 43.10 11.30
C ILE A 83 26.09 41.85 10.85
N VAL A 84 26.68 41.10 11.78
CA VAL A 84 27.42 39.86 11.50
C VAL A 84 26.63 38.58 11.77
N GLY A 85 25.45 38.71 12.39
CA GLY A 85 24.55 37.59 12.61
C GLY A 85 23.36 37.94 13.51
N GLY A 86 22.31 37.11 13.43
CA GLY A 86 21.16 37.17 14.34
C GLY A 86 21.47 36.53 15.68
N GLN A 87 20.75 36.95 16.71
CA GLN A 87 20.85 36.41 18.06
C GLN A 87 19.46 35.97 18.55
N CYS A 88 19.38 34.75 19.07
CA CYS A 88 18.25 34.31 19.89
C CYS A 88 18.62 34.46 21.37
N ASN A 89 17.70 34.97 22.19
CA ASN A 89 17.84 35.14 23.63
C ASN A 89 17.18 34.03 24.45
N ALA A 90 16.17 33.37 23.89
CA ALA A 90 15.40 32.34 24.57
C ALA A 90 15.09 31.17 23.64
N LEU A 91 14.85 30.00 24.23
CA LEU A 91 14.48 28.79 23.48
C LEU A 91 13.17 28.99 22.69
N SER A 92 12.26 29.84 23.16
CA SER A 92 11.01 30.20 22.47
C SER A 92 11.21 30.99 21.17
N GLU A 93 12.42 31.51 20.92
CA GLU A 93 12.77 32.23 19.69
C GLU A 93 13.43 31.29 18.66
N VAL A 94 13.67 30.03 19.03
CA VAL A 94 14.07 28.97 18.11
C VAL A 94 12.78 28.36 17.52
N PRO A 95 12.70 28.10 16.21
CA PRO A 95 11.52 27.45 15.64
C PRO A 95 11.17 26.16 16.38
N ASP A 96 9.88 25.95 16.67
CA ASP A 96 9.37 24.70 17.24
C ASP A 96 9.62 23.57 16.25
N LEU A 97 10.75 22.89 16.44
CA LEU A 97 11.05 21.69 15.69
C LEU A 97 10.11 20.58 16.16
N PRO A 98 9.64 19.70 15.26
CA PRO A 98 8.97 18.46 15.63
C PRO A 98 9.72 17.74 16.76
N ILE A 99 8.99 17.08 17.68
CA ILE A 99 9.60 16.50 18.90
C ILE A 99 10.70 15.46 18.59
N ASP A 100 10.61 14.80 17.44
CA ASP A 100 11.62 13.86 16.94
C ASP A 100 12.86 14.55 16.33
N MET A 101 12.83 15.87 16.15
CA MET A 101 13.96 16.73 15.74
C MET A 101 14.58 17.49 16.92
N GLN A 102 13.90 17.59 18.07
CA GLN A 102 14.44 18.25 19.27
C GLN A 102 15.37 17.35 20.10
N VAL A 103 15.23 16.02 19.97
CA VAL A 103 15.82 15.03 20.91
C VAL A 103 17.24 14.60 20.51
N ASP A 104 17.70 14.88 19.29
CA ASP A 104 19.02 14.49 18.81
C ASP A 104 19.63 15.58 17.91
N GLN A 105 20.26 16.58 18.56
CA GLN A 105 20.87 17.73 17.87
C GLN A 105 22.24 17.42 17.25
N SER A 106 22.68 16.15 17.30
CA SER A 106 24.03 15.74 16.88
C SER A 106 24.23 15.81 15.37
N ASP A 107 23.18 15.56 14.57
CA ASP A 107 23.34 15.30 13.14
C ASP A 107 22.31 16.04 12.26
N ALA A 108 22.81 17.03 11.52
CA ALA A 108 22.39 17.39 10.16
C ALA A 108 20.92 17.76 9.88
N VAL A 109 20.19 18.36 10.84
CA VAL A 109 18.88 18.95 10.55
C VAL A 109 19.01 20.45 10.27
N VAL A 110 18.69 20.87 9.04
CA VAL A 110 18.56 22.30 8.69
C VAL A 110 17.09 22.62 8.49
N VAL A 111 16.61 23.61 9.24
CA VAL A 111 15.23 24.09 9.17
C VAL A 111 15.21 25.57 8.81
N GLU A 112 14.44 25.90 7.78
CA GLU A 112 14.13 27.28 7.39
C GLU A 112 12.63 27.50 7.56
N THR A 113 12.26 28.58 8.24
CA THR A 113 10.87 28.94 8.52
C THR A 113 10.62 30.40 8.24
N ASP A 114 9.35 30.75 8.02
CA ASP A 114 8.88 32.13 8.04
C ASP A 114 7.66 32.29 8.95
N ASP A 115 7.25 33.55 9.16
CA ASP A 115 6.11 33.91 10.01
C ASP A 115 4.77 33.41 9.46
N ALA A 116 4.71 33.14 8.15
CA ALA A 116 3.51 32.60 7.52
C ALA A 116 3.35 31.09 7.78
N GLY A 117 4.34 30.46 8.44
CA GLY A 117 4.34 29.04 8.76
C GLY A 117 4.82 28.17 7.60
N ASN A 118 5.52 28.74 6.63
CA ASN A 118 6.22 27.94 5.62
C ASN A 118 7.44 27.28 6.25
N LEU A 119 7.76 26.08 5.78
CA LEU A 119 8.79 25.24 6.38
C LEU A 119 9.57 24.49 5.30
N ILE A 120 10.89 24.60 5.34
CA ILE A 120 11.82 23.74 4.60
C ILE A 120 12.64 22.95 5.60
N VAL A 121 12.61 21.63 5.50
CA VAL A 121 13.39 20.73 6.36
C VAL A 121 14.35 19.92 5.51
N ARG A 122 15.62 19.93 5.90
CA ARG A 122 16.65 18.99 5.42
C ARG A 122 17.08 18.15 6.61
N ASP A 123 16.63 16.91 6.65
CA ASP A 123 16.92 15.96 7.72
C ASP A 123 17.92 14.93 7.20
N GLY A 124 19.21 15.17 7.51
CA GLY A 124 20.32 14.36 7.03
C GLY A 124 20.62 13.12 7.88
N ARG A 125 19.85 12.87 8.95
CA ARG A 125 20.03 11.69 9.80
C ARG A 125 19.86 10.42 8.96
N TRP A 126 20.74 9.44 9.20
CA TRP A 126 20.97 8.29 8.33
C TRP A 126 19.72 7.48 8.02
N ASP A 127 18.82 7.38 8.99
CA ASP A 127 17.53 6.67 8.93
C ASP A 127 16.44 7.45 8.19
N LYS A 128 16.54 8.79 8.16
CA LYS A 128 15.47 9.66 7.65
C LYS A 128 15.73 10.22 6.26
N ARG A 129 16.97 10.67 5.95
CA ARG A 129 17.38 11.31 4.69
C ARG A 129 16.21 11.95 3.92
N ARG A 130 15.67 13.02 4.52
CA ARG A 130 14.37 13.59 4.15
C ARG A 130 14.50 15.06 3.78
N LEU A 131 13.83 15.44 2.70
CA LEU A 131 13.65 16.83 2.29
C LEU A 131 12.15 17.14 2.25
N VAL A 132 11.73 18.16 2.99
CA VAL A 132 10.32 18.59 3.08
C VAL A 132 10.20 20.05 2.66
N PHE A 133 9.21 20.33 1.82
CA PHE A 133 8.72 21.68 1.54
C PHE A 133 7.26 21.73 1.94
N ARG A 134 6.91 22.57 2.92
CA ARG A 134 5.55 22.68 3.44
C ARG A 134 5.10 24.14 3.48
N SER A 135 3.84 24.35 3.10
CA SER A 135 3.13 25.61 3.24
C SER A 135 1.69 25.31 3.67
N GLY A 136 1.36 25.57 4.94
CA GLY A 136 0.07 25.18 5.51
C GLY A 136 -0.22 23.68 5.33
N GLY A 137 -1.33 23.35 4.64
CA GLY A 137 -1.75 21.97 4.36
C GLY A 137 -1.22 21.36 3.05
N ALA A 138 -0.32 22.06 2.34
CA ALA A 138 0.34 21.55 1.14
C ALA A 138 1.79 21.14 1.46
N GLU A 139 2.19 19.96 0.99
CA GLU A 139 3.51 19.40 1.28
C GLU A 139 4.07 18.60 0.09
N ILE A 140 5.37 18.78 -0.16
CA ILE A 140 6.16 17.89 -1.01
C ILE A 140 7.27 17.31 -0.15
N GLN A 141 7.36 15.99 -0.11
CA GLN A 141 8.35 15.26 0.66
C GLN A 141 9.12 14.28 -0.23
N LEU A 142 10.45 14.35 -0.14
CA LEU A 142 11.36 13.34 -0.67
C LEU A 142 11.94 12.55 0.50
N THR A 143 11.95 11.24 0.39
CA THR A 143 12.52 10.34 1.40
C THR A 143 13.40 9.31 0.70
N ALA A 144 14.70 9.33 1.01
CA ALA A 144 15.64 8.40 0.39
C ALA A 144 15.49 6.97 0.93
N ASN A 145 15.00 6.81 2.17
CA ASN A 145 14.64 5.51 2.70
C ASN A 145 13.32 5.04 2.04
N GLY A 146 13.44 4.23 0.99
CA GLY A 146 12.33 3.78 0.14
C GLY A 146 12.10 4.60 -1.14
N ASP A 147 13.04 5.48 -1.52
CA ASP A 147 13.03 6.28 -2.77
C ASP A 147 11.67 6.94 -3.09
N ARG A 148 11.00 7.42 -2.04
CA ARG A 148 9.61 7.85 -2.12
C ARG A 148 9.51 9.36 -2.29
N VAL A 149 8.69 9.77 -3.25
CA VAL A 149 8.22 11.15 -3.40
C VAL A 149 6.73 11.19 -3.06
N THR A 150 6.35 12.07 -2.14
CA THR A 150 4.95 12.28 -1.74
C THR A 150 4.55 13.73 -1.98
N ILE A 151 3.38 13.94 -2.60
CA ILE A 151 2.78 15.27 -2.80
C ILE A 151 1.41 15.24 -2.15
N ASN A 152 1.24 16.03 -1.09
CA ASN A 152 0.02 16.08 -0.29
C ASN A 152 -0.62 17.47 -0.38
N ALA A 153 -1.94 17.50 -0.54
CA ALA A 153 -2.74 18.72 -0.44
C ALA A 153 -4.03 18.40 0.34
N THR A 154 -4.06 18.69 1.65
CA THR A 154 -5.13 18.23 2.54
C THR A 154 -6.52 18.79 2.20
N SER A 155 -6.59 20.04 1.74
CA SER A 155 -7.83 20.73 1.36
C SER A 155 -7.79 21.35 -0.04
N GLY A 156 -6.65 21.18 -0.74
CA GLY A 156 -6.39 21.78 -2.04
C GLY A 156 -6.39 20.77 -3.18
N SER A 157 -5.92 21.22 -4.35
CA SER A 157 -5.75 20.39 -5.53
C SER A 157 -4.28 20.33 -5.96
N VAL A 158 -3.85 19.18 -6.47
CA VAL A 158 -2.58 19.05 -7.18
C VAL A 158 -2.84 19.16 -8.69
N VAL A 159 -2.25 20.16 -9.35
CA VAL A 159 -2.44 20.41 -10.79
C VAL A 159 -1.10 20.29 -11.52
N VAL A 160 -1.06 19.46 -12.56
CA VAL A 160 0.11 19.32 -13.45
C VAL A 160 -0.23 19.91 -14.81
N ASN A 161 0.30 21.10 -15.11
CA ASN A 161 0.15 21.74 -16.41
C ASN A 161 1.43 21.54 -17.24
N ALA A 162 1.37 20.62 -18.20
CA ALA A 162 2.51 20.29 -19.06
C ALA A 162 2.03 19.98 -20.49
N GLY A 163 2.89 20.23 -21.49
CA GLY A 163 2.61 19.83 -22.87
C GLY A 163 2.43 18.30 -23.00
N THR A 164 3.22 17.53 -22.23
CA THR A 164 3.08 16.08 -22.06
C THR A 164 3.32 15.73 -20.60
N ALA A 165 2.42 14.94 -20.01
CA ALA A 165 2.61 14.31 -18.70
C ALA A 165 2.51 12.79 -18.87
N ALA A 166 3.57 12.06 -18.52
CA ALA A 166 3.63 10.61 -18.66
C ALA A 166 3.99 9.97 -17.31
N ILE A 167 3.27 8.89 -16.96
CA ILE A 167 3.56 8.05 -15.79
C ILE A 167 4.11 6.73 -16.33
N ASN A 168 5.41 6.49 -16.14
CA ASN A 168 6.07 5.24 -16.51
C ASN A 168 6.30 4.40 -15.25
N ALA A 169 5.35 3.54 -14.93
CA ALA A 169 5.37 2.69 -13.75
C ALA A 169 4.88 1.29 -14.10
N THR A 170 5.38 0.27 -13.38
CA THR A 170 4.86 -1.10 -13.50
C THR A 170 3.37 -1.16 -13.13
N ASN A 171 2.98 -0.41 -12.10
CA ASN A 171 1.59 -0.30 -11.63
C ASN A 171 1.26 1.17 -11.36
N ALA A 172 0.10 1.63 -11.85
CA ALA A 172 -0.47 2.94 -11.50
C ALA A 172 -1.88 2.72 -10.95
N SER A 173 -2.09 3.10 -9.69
CA SER A 173 -3.38 2.97 -9.00
C SER A 173 -3.96 4.35 -8.70
N VAL A 174 -5.27 4.51 -8.86
CA VAL A 174 -6.02 5.71 -8.50
C VAL A 174 -7.15 5.29 -7.56
N ASP A 175 -6.99 5.60 -6.28
CA ASP A 175 -8.04 5.41 -5.28
C ASP A 175 -8.86 6.70 -5.18
N ALA A 176 -9.99 6.73 -5.88
CA ALA A 176 -10.88 7.88 -5.94
C ALA A 176 -12.34 7.46 -6.10
N THR A 177 -13.25 8.25 -5.52
CA THR A 177 -14.69 8.08 -5.71
C THR A 177 -15.15 8.40 -7.14
N ARG A 178 -14.42 9.29 -7.83
CA ARG A 178 -14.65 9.64 -9.25
C ARG A 178 -13.34 9.98 -9.94
N VAL A 179 -13.17 9.46 -11.17
CA VAL A 179 -12.06 9.80 -12.07
C VAL A 179 -12.65 10.30 -13.38
N ASP A 180 -12.43 11.59 -13.67
CA ASP A 180 -12.88 12.22 -14.92
C ASP A 180 -11.71 12.32 -15.91
N ILE A 181 -11.84 11.71 -17.09
CA ILE A 181 -10.83 11.78 -18.16
C ILE A 181 -11.40 12.60 -19.32
N ASN A 182 -11.19 13.91 -19.28
CA ASN A 182 -11.66 14.82 -20.34
C ASN A 182 -10.58 14.99 -21.40
N THR A 183 -10.76 14.30 -22.52
CA THR A 183 -9.83 14.36 -23.63
C THR A 183 -10.49 14.95 -24.85
N VAL A 184 -9.89 16.01 -25.41
CA VAL A 184 -10.26 16.54 -26.72
C VAL A 184 -9.29 15.91 -27.73
N ALA A 185 -9.79 15.14 -28.70
CA ALA A 185 -9.04 14.82 -29.90
C ALA A 185 -9.77 15.44 -31.08
N THR A 186 -9.11 16.41 -31.69
CA THR A 186 -9.53 16.95 -32.98
C THR A 186 -8.71 16.31 -34.09
N ASP A 187 -9.38 15.92 -35.17
CA ASP A 187 -8.67 15.65 -36.42
C ASP A 187 -8.03 16.94 -36.99
N ALA A 188 -7.34 16.81 -38.13
CA ALA A 188 -6.72 17.93 -38.84
C ALA A 188 -7.71 19.04 -39.29
N TYR A 189 -9.02 18.84 -39.10
CA TYR A 189 -10.09 19.78 -39.45
C TYR A 189 -10.87 20.30 -38.24
N GLY A 190 -10.43 19.99 -37.01
CA GLY A 190 -11.07 20.48 -35.79
C GLY A 190 -12.31 19.71 -35.36
N LYS A 191 -12.59 18.54 -35.96
CA LYS A 191 -13.75 17.72 -35.61
C LYS A 191 -13.38 16.73 -34.50
N ASP A 192 -14.24 16.64 -33.49
CA ASP A 192 -14.10 15.74 -32.34
C ASP A 192 -14.17 14.27 -32.81
N VAL A 193 -13.09 13.51 -32.67
CA VAL A 193 -13.01 12.12 -33.18
C VAL A 193 -13.36 11.05 -32.15
N GLY A 194 -13.69 11.44 -30.91
CA GLY A 194 -14.02 10.51 -29.82
C GLY A 194 -12.80 9.68 -29.39
N LYS A 195 -12.47 9.66 -28.09
CA LYS A 195 -11.36 8.84 -27.57
C LYS A 195 -11.87 7.64 -26.80
N ILE A 196 -11.50 6.44 -27.23
CA ILE A 196 -10.64 5.50 -26.47
C ILE A 196 -9.81 4.75 -27.51
N SER A 197 -8.51 5.04 -27.63
CA SER A 197 -7.58 4.21 -28.40
C SER A 197 -7.06 3.12 -27.46
N GLU A 198 -7.58 1.90 -27.65
CA GLU A 198 -7.04 0.63 -27.13
C GLU A 198 -6.76 0.55 -25.61
N VAL A 199 -7.79 0.24 -24.81
CA VAL A 199 -7.57 -0.60 -23.63
C VAL A 199 -7.39 -2.03 -24.16
N ALA A 200 -6.15 -2.45 -24.40
CA ALA A 200 -5.87 -3.85 -24.70
C ALA A 200 -6.25 -4.68 -23.46
N ASN A 201 -7.20 -5.60 -23.64
CA ASN A 201 -7.73 -6.52 -22.64
C ASN A 201 -6.67 -7.05 -21.65
N SER A 202 -6.82 -6.68 -20.37
CA SER A 202 -7.04 -7.65 -19.29
C SER A 202 -7.52 -6.91 -18.04
N GLU A 203 -8.80 -7.13 -17.69
CA GLU A 203 -9.39 -6.93 -16.35
C GLU A 203 -9.57 -5.49 -15.83
N ILE A 204 -10.71 -4.86 -16.18
CA ILE A 204 -11.36 -3.89 -15.29
C ILE A 204 -12.13 -4.71 -14.23
N SER A 205 -11.54 -4.99 -13.08
CA SER A 205 -12.26 -5.57 -11.94
C SER A 205 -13.11 -4.47 -11.28
N ARG A 206 -14.41 -4.45 -11.57
CA ARG A 206 -15.36 -3.61 -10.82
C ARG A 206 -15.66 -4.29 -9.50
N ASN A 207 -15.08 -3.82 -8.40
CA ASN A 207 -15.59 -4.13 -7.06
C ASN A 207 -16.55 -2.99 -6.63
N ALA A 208 -17.79 -3.05 -7.09
CA ALA A 208 -18.84 -2.14 -6.64
C ALA A 208 -19.59 -2.78 -5.47
N LEU A 209 -19.22 -2.42 -4.23
CA LEU A 209 -20.03 -2.64 -3.05
C LEU A 209 -21.31 -1.80 -3.17
N ALA A 210 -22.44 -2.43 -3.47
CA ALA A 210 -23.75 -1.78 -3.43
C ALA A 210 -24.42 -2.05 -2.08
N THR A 211 -24.36 -1.08 -1.16
CA THR A 211 -25.17 -1.05 0.06
C THR A 211 -26.43 -0.20 -0.16
N THR A 212 -27.52 -0.87 -0.60
CA THR A 212 -28.98 -0.70 -0.30
C THR A 212 -29.70 0.68 -0.35
N PRO A 213 -31.06 0.77 -0.34
CA PRO A 213 -32.15 -0.11 -0.81
C PRO A 213 -33.11 0.59 -1.83
N ALA A 214 -34.07 -0.17 -2.35
CA ALA A 214 -35.03 0.19 -3.41
C ALA A 214 -35.76 1.55 -3.29
N THR A 215 -35.85 2.28 -4.40
CA THR A 215 -37.11 2.88 -4.85
C THR A 215 -37.13 2.99 -6.38
N ASP A 216 -38.25 2.56 -6.91
CA ASP A 216 -38.59 2.33 -8.31
C ASP A 216 -38.77 3.66 -9.07
N GLN A 217 -37.93 3.96 -10.06
CA GLN A 217 -38.30 4.71 -11.27
C GLN A 217 -37.27 4.47 -12.38
N SER A 218 -37.79 4.06 -13.54
CA SER A 218 -37.10 3.78 -14.78
C SER A 218 -36.38 5.00 -15.39
N THR A 219 -35.16 4.79 -15.87
CA THR A 219 -34.75 5.23 -17.23
C THR A 219 -33.78 4.21 -17.79
N ALA A 220 -34.28 3.44 -18.75
CA ALA A 220 -33.46 2.60 -19.61
C ALA A 220 -32.49 3.46 -20.43
N VAL A 221 -31.22 3.07 -20.51
CA VAL A 221 -30.37 3.44 -21.64
C VAL A 221 -29.99 2.15 -22.36
N GLN A 222 -30.74 1.89 -23.43
CA GLN A 222 -30.50 0.83 -24.40
C GLN A 222 -29.10 0.95 -25.00
N GLY A 223 -28.48 -0.20 -25.23
CA GLY A 223 -27.44 -0.31 -26.24
C GLY A 223 -28.02 -0.05 -27.62
N ILE A 224 -27.26 0.68 -28.45
CA ILE A 224 -27.37 0.60 -29.90
C ILE A 224 -26.04 0.06 -30.40
N ILE A 225 -26.04 -1.24 -30.66
CA ILE A 225 -25.22 -1.82 -31.73
C ILE A 225 -25.77 -1.20 -33.02
N ASN A 226 -24.94 -0.45 -33.76
CA ASN A 226 -25.27 -0.05 -35.12
C ASN A 226 -24.25 -0.70 -36.07
N ASP A 227 -24.70 -1.80 -36.66
CA ASP A 227 -24.22 -2.33 -37.93
C ASP A 227 -24.57 -1.32 -39.05
N GLY A 228 -23.62 -1.05 -39.95
CA GLY A 228 -23.89 -0.41 -41.25
C GLY A 228 -23.12 0.88 -41.53
N GLY A 229 -22.04 0.77 -42.31
CA GLY A 229 -21.34 1.92 -42.90
C GLY A 229 -20.06 1.55 -43.64
N ASP A 230 -20.21 1.28 -44.94
CA ASP A 230 -19.23 1.14 -46.03
C ASP A 230 -17.71 1.05 -45.72
N VAL A 231 -17.15 -0.11 -46.06
CA VAL A 231 -15.69 -0.35 -46.15
C VAL A 231 -15.18 0.20 -47.50
N PRO A 232 -14.26 1.18 -47.54
CA PRO A 232 -13.61 1.56 -48.79
C PRO A 232 -12.61 0.47 -49.21
N LYS A 233 -12.86 -0.13 -50.38
CA LYS A 233 -11.96 -1.07 -51.05
C LYS A 233 -10.57 -0.44 -51.26
N LEU A 234 -9.56 -0.93 -50.56
CA LEU A 234 -8.15 -0.65 -50.88
C LEU A 234 -7.79 -1.38 -52.20
N ARG A 235 -7.70 -0.60 -53.28
CA ARG A 235 -7.14 -1.02 -54.57
C ARG A 235 -5.68 -1.43 -54.39
N GLY A 236 -5.33 -2.59 -54.95
CA GLY A 236 -4.00 -3.18 -54.86
C GLY A 236 -2.89 -2.36 -55.51
N VAL A 237 -1.72 -2.37 -54.86
CA VAL A 237 -0.43 -2.02 -55.44
C VAL A 237 0.45 -3.28 -55.36
N PRO A 238 1.15 -3.71 -56.43
CA PRO A 238 1.90 -4.97 -56.43
C PRO A 238 3.23 -4.81 -55.67
N MET A 239 3.56 -5.79 -54.81
CA MET A 239 4.88 -5.90 -54.17
C MET A 239 5.94 -6.48 -55.14
N PRO A 240 7.20 -6.02 -55.10
CA PRO A 240 8.32 -6.76 -55.67
C PRO A 240 8.85 -7.81 -54.66
N PRO A 241 9.21 -9.03 -55.10
CA PRO A 241 9.64 -10.10 -54.21
C PRO A 241 11.13 -9.99 -53.87
N GLY A 242 11.46 -10.24 -52.60
CA GLY A 242 12.78 -10.70 -52.18
C GLY A 242 13.66 -9.69 -51.45
N ARG A 243 13.44 -9.55 -50.14
CA ARG A 243 14.49 -9.56 -49.10
C ARG A 243 13.88 -10.05 -47.78
N PRO A 244 14.37 -11.14 -47.16
CA PRO A 244 13.92 -11.49 -45.83
C PRO A 244 14.41 -10.43 -44.84
N LEU A 245 13.47 -9.86 -44.08
CA LEU A 245 13.74 -9.05 -42.89
C LEU A 245 14.52 -9.91 -41.90
N GLN A 246 15.80 -9.60 -41.72
CA GLN A 246 16.57 -10.11 -40.59
C GLN A 246 16.03 -9.49 -39.31
N THR A 247 15.19 -10.24 -38.59
CA THR A 247 14.98 -10.01 -37.17
C THR A 247 16.24 -10.49 -36.44
N ASN A 248 17.05 -9.57 -35.94
CA ASN A 248 18.12 -9.87 -34.99
C ASN A 248 17.52 -10.53 -33.74
N LYS A 249 17.44 -11.85 -33.73
CA LYS A 249 17.31 -12.64 -32.50
C LYS A 249 18.62 -12.50 -31.73
N HIS A 250 18.73 -11.51 -30.87
CA HIS A 250 19.68 -11.58 -29.77
C HIS A 250 19.23 -12.72 -28.86
N ASN A 251 19.93 -13.85 -28.96
CA ASN A 251 19.86 -14.97 -28.03
C ASN A 251 20.32 -14.50 -26.64
N LEU A 252 19.40 -13.98 -25.82
CA LEU A 252 19.58 -13.98 -24.38
C LEU A 252 19.40 -15.41 -23.90
N ARG A 253 20.50 -16.16 -23.82
CA ARG A 253 20.56 -17.38 -23.02
C ARG A 253 20.35 -16.95 -21.57
N SER A 254 19.16 -17.17 -21.04
CA SER A 254 18.89 -17.12 -19.60
C SER A 254 19.79 -18.14 -18.91
N LYS A 255 20.89 -17.66 -18.34
CA LYS A 255 21.69 -18.43 -17.40
C LYS A 255 20.87 -18.51 -16.12
N ILE A 256 20.05 -19.55 -15.99
CA ILE A 256 19.41 -19.90 -14.72
C ILE A 256 20.55 -20.26 -13.78
N ILE A 257 20.95 -19.31 -12.93
CA ILE A 257 21.77 -19.59 -11.76
C ILE A 257 20.79 -20.12 -10.72
N ASN A 258 20.78 -21.44 -10.54
CA ASN A 258 20.08 -22.06 -9.42
C ASN A 258 20.87 -21.72 -8.15
N ILE A 259 20.47 -20.66 -7.45
CA ILE A 259 20.96 -20.38 -6.10
C ILE A 259 19.97 -21.06 -5.15
N GLY A 260 20.33 -22.24 -4.67
CA GLY A 260 19.65 -22.86 -3.54
C GLY A 260 19.95 -22.05 -2.28
N VAL A 261 18.97 -21.28 -1.80
CA VAL A 261 19.07 -20.52 -0.56
C VAL A 261 18.36 -21.31 0.54
N GLY A 262 19.09 -21.66 1.60
CA GLY A 262 18.53 -22.30 2.81
C GLY A 262 17.83 -21.28 3.74
N PRO A 263 17.02 -21.74 4.71
CA PRO A 263 16.07 -20.92 5.46
C PRO A 263 16.71 -20.20 6.66
N THR A 264 17.80 -19.48 6.43
CA THR A 264 18.34 -18.55 7.42
C THR A 264 17.85 -17.17 7.05
N GLY A 265 17.14 -16.49 7.96
CA GLY A 265 16.46 -15.18 7.79
C GLY A 265 17.36 -13.99 7.42
N PHE A 266 18.16 -14.13 6.36
CA PHE A 266 18.77 -13.04 5.65
C PHE A 266 17.76 -12.54 4.63
N ASN A 267 17.19 -11.37 4.89
CA ASN A 267 16.41 -10.66 3.90
C ASN A 267 17.38 -10.28 2.77
N MET A 268 17.27 -10.95 1.62
CA MET A 268 18.13 -10.67 0.48
C MET A 268 17.69 -9.37 -0.16
N ASP A 269 18.33 -8.28 0.27
CA ASP A 269 18.33 -7.01 -0.44
C ASP A 269 18.93 -7.25 -1.83
N ALA A 270 18.15 -7.00 -2.87
CA ALA A 270 18.52 -7.27 -4.25
C ALA A 270 19.38 -6.12 -4.78
N ASP A 271 20.59 -5.96 -4.26
CA ASP A 271 21.57 -5.01 -4.79
C ASP A 271 22.93 -5.69 -5.01
N ALA A 272 23.04 -6.39 -6.15
CA ALA A 272 24.29 -6.96 -6.61
C ALA A 272 25.02 -5.96 -7.54
N GLY A 273 25.70 -4.97 -6.94
CA GLY A 273 26.57 -4.05 -7.64
C GLY A 273 27.68 -3.49 -6.74
N ASP A 274 28.93 -3.82 -7.05
CA ASP A 274 30.18 -3.23 -6.54
C ASP A 274 30.61 -3.47 -5.08
N ILE A 275 31.24 -4.63 -4.84
CA ILE A 275 32.11 -4.84 -3.68
C ILE A 275 33.49 -4.21 -3.95
N LYS A 276 33.72 -3.00 -3.42
CA LYS A 276 35.06 -2.52 -3.07
C LYS A 276 35.25 -2.59 -1.55
N LYS A 277 36.45 -3.04 -1.16
CA LYS A 277 36.88 -3.45 0.18
C LYS A 277 36.92 -2.32 1.22
N SER A 278 36.53 -2.69 2.46
CA SER A 278 36.99 -2.22 3.80
C SER A 278 36.30 -0.98 4.42
N PRO A 279 36.32 -0.82 5.77
CA PRO A 279 36.33 -1.80 6.88
C PRO A 279 35.13 -1.62 7.85
N PHE A 280 34.77 -2.68 8.59
CA PHE A 280 33.95 -2.74 9.83
C PHE A 280 32.97 -1.57 10.11
N ILE A 281 31.67 -1.82 9.90
CA ILE A 281 30.57 -0.98 10.39
C ILE A 281 29.87 -1.76 11.50
N ASP A 282 29.84 -1.18 12.71
CA ASP A 282 28.93 -1.55 13.79
C ASP A 282 27.50 -1.17 13.39
N TYR A 283 26.63 -2.16 13.36
CA TYR A 283 25.20 -2.03 13.11
C TYR A 283 24.47 -1.65 14.41
N SER A 284 23.70 -0.56 14.41
CA SER A 284 22.80 -0.20 15.50
C SER A 284 21.41 0.11 14.92
N PRO A 285 20.39 -0.73 15.17
CA PRO A 285 19.03 -0.49 14.68
C PRO A 285 18.24 0.45 15.59
N ASN A 286 17.42 1.31 14.99
CA ASN A 286 16.49 2.24 15.64
C ASN A 286 15.01 1.79 15.51
N SER A 287 14.19 2.29 16.43
CA SER A 287 13.18 1.54 17.20
C SER A 287 11.77 1.39 16.62
N ALA A 288 11.60 1.36 15.29
CA ALA A 288 10.28 1.12 14.68
C ALA A 288 10.28 0.03 13.59
N GLU A 289 11.45 -0.35 13.07
CA GLU A 289 11.62 -1.53 12.20
C GLU A 289 12.15 -2.76 12.98
N ALA A 290 12.27 -2.64 14.31
CA ALA A 290 12.65 -3.75 15.19
C ALA A 290 11.49 -4.70 15.52
N ALA A 291 10.25 -4.41 15.09
CA ALA A 291 9.08 -5.17 15.53
C ALA A 291 8.91 -6.54 14.85
N ASP A 292 9.54 -6.79 13.69
CA ASP A 292 9.35 -8.07 12.96
C ASP A 292 10.65 -8.88 12.75
N ALA A 293 11.80 -8.34 13.18
CA ALA A 293 13.11 -8.99 13.06
C ALA A 293 13.79 -9.33 14.40
N ALA A 294 13.14 -9.06 15.55
CA ALA A 294 13.79 -9.09 16.87
C ALA A 294 13.29 -10.20 17.81
N ALA A 295 13.06 -11.42 17.31
CA ALA A 295 12.82 -12.59 18.18
C ALA A 295 14.08 -13.46 18.42
N GLY A 296 15.27 -12.99 18.01
CA GLY A 296 16.49 -13.81 17.99
C GLY A 296 17.73 -13.26 18.71
N GLY A 297 17.66 -12.10 19.37
CA GLY A 297 18.83 -11.47 20.00
C GLY A 297 18.64 -11.20 21.48
N THR A 298 19.40 -11.89 22.34
CA THR A 298 19.49 -11.58 23.77
C THR A 298 20.15 -10.21 23.96
N THR A 299 19.36 -9.16 24.14
CA THR A 299 19.88 -7.83 24.46
C THR A 299 20.25 -7.75 25.95
N SER A 300 21.53 -7.83 26.27
CA SER A 300 22.02 -7.46 27.61
C SER A 300 22.13 -5.93 27.71
N VAL A 301 21.23 -5.32 28.48
CA VAL A 301 21.31 -3.89 28.83
C VAL A 301 21.90 -3.78 30.25
N PRO A 302 22.94 -2.94 30.49
CA PRO A 302 23.52 -2.79 31.81
C PRO A 302 22.67 -1.86 32.67
N TYR A 303 21.93 -2.42 33.62
CA TYR A 303 21.23 -1.64 34.65
C TYR A 303 22.20 -1.16 35.74
N PRO A 304 22.01 0.03 36.33
CA PRO A 304 22.77 0.45 37.51
C PRO A 304 22.47 -0.50 38.68
N LEU A 305 23.55 -1.03 39.28
CA LEU A 305 23.53 -2.09 40.28
C LEU A 305 22.74 -1.66 41.54
N LEU A 306 21.48 -2.11 41.62
CA LEU A 306 20.85 -2.42 42.91
C LEU A 306 21.70 -3.53 43.59
N PRO A 307 21.64 -3.73 44.91
CA PRO A 307 22.34 -4.87 45.53
C PRO A 307 21.80 -6.18 44.96
N THR A 308 22.53 -6.78 44.03
CA THR A 308 22.19 -8.05 43.38
C THR A 308 22.86 -9.20 44.14
N LEU A 309 22.07 -10.20 44.53
CA LEU A 309 22.61 -11.49 44.94
C LEU A 309 22.76 -12.35 43.69
N GLU A 310 23.99 -12.55 43.22
CA GLU A 310 24.29 -13.50 42.15
C GLU A 310 24.68 -14.86 42.74
N VAL A 311 23.97 -15.92 42.36
CA VAL A 311 24.27 -17.30 42.75
C VAL A 311 24.70 -18.09 41.51
N ASN A 312 26.00 -18.35 41.38
CA ASN A 312 26.57 -19.08 40.24
C ASN A 312 26.85 -20.55 40.61
N ILE A 313 26.21 -21.50 39.92
CA ILE A 313 26.29 -22.93 40.21
C ILE A 313 26.82 -23.69 38.99
N ARG A 314 27.91 -24.42 39.14
CA ARG A 314 28.69 -25.03 38.02
C ARG A 314 28.36 -26.48 37.67
N SER A 315 27.47 -27.14 38.41
CA SER A 315 27.14 -28.56 38.17
C SER A 315 25.64 -28.78 38.22
N SER A 316 25.03 -28.78 39.41
CA SER A 316 23.59 -28.91 39.56
C SER A 316 23.11 -28.17 40.80
N VAL A 317 21.89 -27.65 40.70
CA VAL A 317 21.12 -27.14 41.83
C VAL A 317 19.77 -27.82 41.81
N SER A 318 19.34 -28.34 42.96
CA SER A 318 17.99 -28.82 43.14
C SER A 318 17.32 -27.92 44.18
N VAL A 319 16.33 -27.16 43.73
CA VAL A 319 15.49 -26.34 44.60
C VAL A 319 14.17 -27.08 44.75
N ASN A 320 13.96 -27.74 45.88
CA ASN A 320 12.70 -28.40 46.20
C ASN A 320 11.94 -27.54 47.22
N VAL A 321 10.88 -26.88 46.76
CA VAL A 321 10.00 -26.11 47.64
C VAL A 321 8.75 -26.93 47.91
N VAL A 322 8.68 -27.55 49.10
CA VAL A 322 7.49 -28.27 49.55
C VAL A 322 6.63 -27.29 50.35
N ALA A 323 5.82 -26.52 49.64
CA ALA A 323 4.86 -25.59 50.24
C ALA A 323 3.50 -25.74 49.55
N PRO A 324 2.37 -25.56 50.26
CA PRO A 324 1.05 -25.58 49.64
C PRO A 324 0.85 -24.43 48.64
N THR A 325 1.65 -23.37 48.71
CA THR A 325 1.64 -22.26 47.76
C THR A 325 3.01 -21.61 47.69
N VAL A 326 3.49 -21.33 46.48
CA VAL A 326 4.67 -20.51 46.21
C VAL A 326 4.19 -19.33 45.36
N ARG A 327 4.32 -18.10 45.86
CA ARG A 327 3.99 -16.88 45.12
C ARG A 327 5.29 -16.16 44.78
N LEU A 328 5.46 -15.84 43.51
CA LEU A 328 6.54 -15.00 43.03
C LEU A 328 6.01 -13.55 42.92
N GLY A 329 6.85 -12.55 43.23
CA GLY A 329 6.45 -11.15 43.39
C GLY A 329 5.89 -10.49 42.12
N SER A 330 5.41 -9.24 42.24
CA SER A 330 4.68 -8.52 41.17
C SER A 330 5.54 -8.01 40.01
N VAL A 331 6.87 -7.97 40.15
CA VAL A 331 7.82 -7.68 39.06
C VAL A 331 8.86 -8.79 39.12
N LEU A 332 8.70 -9.79 38.27
CA LEU A 332 9.64 -10.89 38.13
C LEU A 332 9.88 -11.13 36.66
N ASP A 333 11.15 -11.08 36.27
CA ASP A 333 11.63 -11.56 35.00
C ASP A 333 12.26 -12.95 35.19
N ILE A 334 11.86 -13.93 34.38
CA ILE A 334 12.37 -15.30 34.46
C ILE A 334 12.87 -15.72 33.08
N ASP A 335 14.18 -15.61 32.87
CA ASP A 335 14.83 -16.19 31.72
C ASP A 335 15.17 -17.66 31.98
N MET A 336 14.45 -18.58 31.34
CA MET A 336 14.75 -20.01 31.37
C MET A 336 15.43 -20.43 30.07
N MET A 337 16.73 -20.75 30.16
CA MET A 337 17.48 -21.33 29.04
C MET A 337 17.88 -22.76 29.39
N SER A 338 17.64 -23.69 28.47
CA SER A 338 18.09 -25.08 28.61
C SER A 338 18.79 -25.54 27.35
N GLN A 339 19.86 -26.33 27.53
CA GLN A 339 20.53 -26.99 26.41
C GLN A 339 19.78 -28.25 25.93
N LYS A 340 18.77 -28.70 26.69
CA LYS A 340 18.00 -29.90 26.38
C LYS A 340 16.51 -29.69 26.61
N ASP A 341 16.08 -29.76 27.87
CA ASP A 341 14.66 -29.76 28.24
C ASP A 341 14.35 -28.65 29.27
N ILE A 342 13.23 -27.96 29.09
CA ILE A 342 12.51 -27.27 30.15
C ILE A 342 11.16 -27.99 30.24
N ALA A 343 10.86 -28.56 31.40
CA ALA A 343 9.62 -29.29 31.61
C ALA A 343 8.81 -28.62 32.72
N ILE A 344 7.56 -28.28 32.41
CA ILE A 344 6.56 -27.85 33.39
C ILE A 344 5.52 -28.96 33.46
N THR A 345 5.40 -29.58 34.63
CA THR A 345 4.41 -30.64 34.89
C THR A 345 3.50 -30.19 36.01
N ALA A 346 2.21 -30.07 35.71
CA ALA A 346 1.16 -29.90 36.72
C ALA A 346 0.46 -31.24 36.94
N ILE A 347 0.22 -31.59 38.21
CA ILE A 347 -0.57 -32.78 38.58
C ILE A 347 -2.08 -32.47 38.52
N GLY A 348 -2.45 -31.19 38.68
CA GLY A 348 -3.78 -30.66 38.44
C GLY A 348 -3.77 -29.71 37.24
N ASP A 349 -4.58 -28.65 37.32
CA ASP A 349 -4.69 -27.67 36.24
C ASP A 349 -3.44 -26.78 36.16
N LEU A 350 -3.08 -26.41 34.92
CA LEU A 350 -2.07 -25.40 34.63
C LEU A 350 -2.77 -24.23 33.93
N ASP A 351 -2.98 -23.14 34.67
CA ASP A 351 -3.52 -21.90 34.11
C ASP A 351 -2.38 -20.97 33.68
N LEU A 352 -2.33 -20.63 32.38
CA LEU A 352 -1.44 -19.61 31.83
C LEU A 352 -2.26 -18.41 31.37
N THR A 353 -2.00 -17.24 31.94
CA THR A 353 -2.58 -15.97 31.51
C THR A 353 -1.47 -15.01 31.12
N VAL A 354 -1.53 -14.47 29.90
CA VAL A 354 -0.59 -13.48 29.39
C VAL A 354 -1.37 -12.19 29.15
N GLY A 355 -0.91 -11.08 29.74
CA GLY A 355 -1.56 -9.77 29.61
C GLY A 355 -1.21 -9.01 28.32
N GLY A 356 -0.19 -9.47 27.60
CA GLY A 356 0.25 -8.94 26.31
C GLY A 356 0.28 -10.04 25.23
N ASP A 357 1.09 -9.81 24.20
CA ASP A 357 1.17 -10.72 23.05
C ASP A 357 1.92 -12.02 23.38
N VAL A 358 1.54 -13.09 22.67
CA VAL A 358 2.22 -14.39 22.74
C VAL A 358 2.79 -14.70 21.36
N THR A 359 4.10 -14.78 21.26
CA THR A 359 4.82 -15.21 20.06
C THR A 359 5.56 -16.51 20.35
N ALA A 360 5.39 -17.52 19.50
CA ALA A 360 6.11 -18.80 19.60
C ALA A 360 6.81 -19.11 18.27
N THR A 361 8.12 -19.25 18.32
CA THR A 361 8.94 -19.67 17.17
C THR A 361 9.56 -21.03 17.48
N ILE A 362 9.23 -22.03 16.65
CA ILE A 362 9.75 -23.39 16.81
C ILE A 362 10.55 -23.72 15.55
N GLY A 363 11.87 -23.91 15.70
CA GLY A 363 12.75 -24.27 14.58
C GLY A 363 12.66 -25.74 14.15
N GLY A 364 11.87 -26.55 14.86
CA GLY A 364 11.68 -27.98 14.62
C GLY A 364 10.21 -28.38 14.49
N LYS A 365 9.94 -29.68 14.63
CA LYS A 365 8.57 -30.22 14.59
C LYS A 365 7.80 -29.83 15.86
N VAL A 366 6.53 -29.48 15.70
CA VAL A 366 5.57 -29.33 16.80
C VAL A 366 4.68 -30.58 16.83
N ASP A 367 4.65 -31.27 17.97
CA ASP A 367 3.70 -32.34 18.26
C ASP A 367 2.84 -31.91 19.44
N ALA A 368 1.52 -31.79 19.23
CA ALA A 368 0.55 -31.45 20.26
C ALA A 368 -0.41 -32.63 20.47
N LEU A 369 -0.40 -33.22 21.66
CA LEU A 369 -1.31 -34.28 22.05
C LEU A 369 -2.16 -33.79 23.22
N VAL A 370 -3.48 -33.74 23.02
CA VAL A 370 -4.43 -33.41 24.08
C VAL A 370 -5.27 -34.67 24.33
N GLY A 371 -5.21 -35.20 25.55
CA GLY A 371 -5.97 -36.40 25.93
C GLY A 371 -7.46 -36.16 26.17
N GLY A 372 -7.88 -34.90 26.20
CA GLY A 372 -9.27 -34.46 26.42
C GLY A 372 -9.78 -33.57 25.28
N GLU A 373 -10.82 -32.78 25.57
CA GLU A 373 -11.39 -31.81 24.63
C GLU A 373 -10.48 -30.60 24.43
N VAL A 374 -10.46 -30.07 23.20
CA VAL A 374 -9.84 -28.78 22.89
C VAL A 374 -10.94 -27.79 22.52
N LYS A 375 -11.01 -26.68 23.26
CA LYS A 375 -11.85 -25.52 22.92
C LYS A 375 -10.97 -24.30 22.72
N ALA A 376 -11.00 -23.73 21.52
CA ALA A 376 -10.32 -22.49 21.19
C ALA A 376 -11.34 -21.38 20.91
N THR A 377 -11.08 -20.16 21.37
CA THR A 377 -11.90 -18.98 21.09
C THR A 377 -10.97 -17.82 20.78
N ILE A 378 -11.11 -17.25 19.58
CA ILE A 378 -10.33 -16.11 19.10
C ILE A 378 -11.28 -14.91 19.03
N GLY A 379 -10.94 -13.81 19.72
CA GLY A 379 -11.75 -12.60 19.72
C GLY A 379 -11.61 -11.74 18.45
N GLY A 380 -10.54 -11.94 17.68
CA GLY A 380 -10.26 -11.27 16.41
C GLY A 380 -10.32 -12.21 15.19
N GLY A 381 -9.63 -11.81 14.11
CA GLY A 381 -9.48 -12.65 12.92
C GLY A 381 -8.56 -13.85 13.16
N LEU A 382 -8.79 -14.95 12.42
CA LEU A 382 -7.93 -16.12 12.39
C LEU A 382 -7.32 -16.25 10.99
N GLU A 383 -5.99 -16.21 10.91
CA GLU A 383 -5.23 -16.48 9.70
C GLU A 383 -4.29 -17.69 9.94
N ALA A 384 -4.24 -18.61 8.98
CA ALA A 384 -3.40 -19.80 9.04
C ALA A 384 -2.73 -20.01 7.68
N VAL A 385 -1.39 -19.98 7.68
CA VAL A 385 -0.57 -20.20 6.48
C VAL A 385 0.28 -21.45 6.69
N VAL A 386 0.15 -22.42 5.78
CA VAL A 386 0.91 -23.67 5.80
C VAL A 386 1.70 -23.74 4.50
N GLY A 387 3.03 -23.81 4.61
CA GLY A 387 3.92 -23.85 3.42
C GLY A 387 3.92 -25.18 2.66
N GLY A 388 3.31 -26.23 3.22
CA GLY A 388 3.19 -27.56 2.63
C GLY A 388 1.74 -28.07 2.68
N ASP A 389 1.59 -29.39 2.78
CA ASP A 389 0.28 -30.03 2.78
C ASP A 389 -0.48 -29.81 4.10
N LEU A 390 -1.79 -29.60 3.99
CA LEU A 390 -2.73 -29.59 5.12
C LEU A 390 -3.62 -30.84 5.05
N LEU A 391 -3.50 -31.72 6.05
CA LEU A 391 -4.36 -32.89 6.22
C LEU A 391 -5.08 -32.81 7.57
N ALA A 392 -6.41 -32.85 7.53
CA ALA A 392 -7.26 -32.91 8.72
C ALA A 392 -8.07 -34.21 8.73
N THR A 393 -7.95 -34.98 9.81
CA THR A 393 -8.71 -36.23 10.00
C THR A 393 -9.61 -36.08 11.22
N ILE A 394 -10.92 -36.15 10.99
CA ILE A 394 -11.95 -36.10 12.03
C ILE A 394 -12.68 -37.44 12.00
N MET A 395 -12.56 -38.22 13.07
CA MET A 395 -13.22 -39.53 13.17
C MET A 395 -14.72 -39.43 13.48
N GLY A 396 -15.14 -38.29 14.05
CA GLY A 396 -16.54 -37.97 14.33
C GLY A 396 -17.18 -37.08 13.26
N SER A 397 -18.19 -36.30 13.67
CA SER A 397 -18.84 -35.32 12.79
C SER A 397 -18.03 -34.02 12.72
N ALA A 398 -17.92 -33.45 11.51
CA ALA A 398 -17.38 -32.13 11.28
C ALA A 398 -18.53 -31.16 10.96
N ASN A 399 -18.68 -30.10 11.77
CA ASN A 399 -19.67 -29.04 11.54
C ASN A 399 -18.92 -27.72 11.35
N ALA A 400 -19.28 -26.96 10.31
CA ALA A 400 -18.74 -25.63 10.06
C ALA A 400 -19.90 -24.65 9.88
N THR A 401 -19.85 -23.53 10.61
CA THR A 401 -20.84 -22.46 10.53
C THR A 401 -20.13 -21.16 10.23
N VAL A 402 -20.53 -20.49 9.16
CA VAL A 402 -20.01 -19.17 8.74
C VAL A 402 -21.16 -18.18 8.80
N GLY A 403 -20.96 -17.06 9.50
CA GLY A 403 -22.03 -16.10 9.77
C GLY A 403 -22.40 -15.18 8.60
N VAL A 404 -21.50 -15.04 7.62
CA VAL A 404 -21.67 -14.17 6.45
C VAL A 404 -21.34 -14.98 5.19
N ASP A 405 -20.21 -14.71 4.54
CA ASP A 405 -19.84 -15.30 3.27
C ASP A 405 -18.78 -16.39 3.43
N LEU A 406 -18.92 -17.46 2.65
CA LEU A 406 -17.91 -18.50 2.48
C LEU A 406 -17.36 -18.45 1.06
N THR A 407 -16.07 -18.16 0.92
CA THR A 407 -15.35 -18.21 -0.36
C THR A 407 -14.23 -19.25 -0.27
N ALA A 408 -14.11 -20.10 -1.29
CA ALA A 408 -13.03 -21.06 -1.43
C ALA A 408 -12.37 -20.93 -2.81
N THR A 409 -11.05 -20.72 -2.83
CA THR A 409 -10.25 -20.63 -4.07
C THR A 409 -9.24 -21.77 -4.08
N ILE A 410 -9.25 -22.56 -5.14
CA ILE A 410 -8.40 -23.76 -5.27
C ILE A 410 -7.73 -23.69 -6.63
N GLY A 411 -6.40 -23.61 -6.66
CA GLY A 411 -5.62 -23.55 -7.90
C GLY A 411 -5.51 -24.90 -8.63
N GLY A 412 -5.86 -25.99 -7.95
CA GLY A 412 -5.85 -27.36 -8.49
C GLY A 412 -7.26 -27.94 -8.63
N ASN A 413 -7.35 -29.26 -8.54
CA ASN A 413 -8.62 -29.99 -8.64
C ASN A 413 -9.36 -30.05 -7.31
N VAL A 414 -10.69 -30.14 -7.36
CA VAL A 414 -11.55 -30.42 -6.20
C VAL A 414 -12.20 -31.78 -6.37
N THR A 415 -12.03 -32.66 -5.38
CA THR A 415 -12.70 -33.96 -5.32
C THR A 415 -13.44 -34.07 -4.00
N ALA A 416 -14.75 -34.31 -4.04
CA ALA A 416 -15.58 -34.54 -2.86
C ALA A 416 -16.20 -35.94 -2.92
N MET A 417 -16.04 -36.73 -1.86
CA MET A 417 -16.60 -38.07 -1.74
C MET A 417 -17.33 -38.20 -0.41
N ALA A 418 -18.58 -38.64 -0.46
CA ALA A 418 -19.37 -38.97 0.72
C ALA A 418 -19.80 -40.43 0.63
N GLY A 419 -19.60 -41.19 1.72
CA GLY A 419 -20.12 -42.56 1.82
C GLY A 419 -21.63 -42.64 2.03
N GLY A 420 -22.28 -41.51 2.35
CA GLY A 420 -23.72 -41.36 2.52
C GLY A 420 -24.32 -40.35 1.54
N ALA A 421 -25.49 -39.82 1.88
CA ALA A 421 -26.17 -38.81 1.07
C ALA A 421 -25.40 -37.49 1.07
N VAL A 422 -25.41 -36.82 -0.09
CA VAL A 422 -24.99 -35.41 -0.23
C VAL A 422 -26.24 -34.57 -0.45
N SER A 423 -26.42 -33.53 0.35
CA SER A 423 -27.52 -32.59 0.25
C SER A 423 -27.01 -31.15 0.28
N VAL A 424 -27.50 -30.32 -0.64
CA VAL A 424 -27.19 -28.89 -0.71
C VAL A 424 -28.51 -28.12 -0.62
N THR A 425 -28.60 -27.20 0.33
CA THR A 425 -29.79 -26.36 0.52
C THR A 425 -29.35 -24.90 0.61
N THR A 426 -29.97 -24.03 -0.19
CA THR A 426 -29.68 -22.59 -0.22
C THR A 426 -30.99 -21.81 -0.10
N GLY A 427 -30.94 -20.63 0.54
CA GLY A 427 -32.10 -19.72 0.61
C GLY A 427 -32.35 -18.95 -0.69
N ALA A 428 -31.40 -18.96 -1.61
CA ALA A 428 -31.42 -18.25 -2.89
C ALA A 428 -30.98 -19.17 -4.04
N ALA A 429 -30.75 -18.59 -5.23
CA ALA A 429 -30.34 -19.33 -6.41
C ALA A 429 -28.98 -20.03 -6.25
N VAL A 430 -28.84 -21.19 -6.88
CA VAL A 430 -27.56 -21.88 -7.08
C VAL A 430 -27.11 -21.67 -8.52
N SER A 431 -25.89 -21.20 -8.73
CA SER A 431 -25.27 -21.09 -10.05
C SER A 431 -24.02 -21.96 -10.11
N VAL A 432 -23.89 -22.76 -11.17
CA VAL A 432 -22.72 -23.60 -11.42
C VAL A 432 -22.23 -23.27 -12.83
N VAL A 433 -21.00 -22.77 -12.93
CA VAL A 433 -20.35 -22.44 -14.20
C VAL A 433 -19.11 -23.30 -14.35
N CYS A 434 -19.02 -24.04 -15.44
CA CYS A 434 -17.86 -24.84 -15.80
C CYS A 434 -17.30 -24.37 -17.14
N GLY A 435 -16.00 -24.10 -17.20
CA GLY A 435 -15.34 -23.77 -18.48
C GLY A 435 -15.22 -24.98 -19.42
N GLY A 436 -15.33 -26.19 -18.88
CA GLY A 436 -15.36 -27.45 -19.62
C GLY A 436 -16.73 -28.13 -19.60
N ALA A 437 -16.76 -29.43 -19.90
CA ALA A 437 -17.99 -30.21 -19.87
C ALA A 437 -18.45 -30.49 -18.43
N MET A 438 -19.78 -30.44 -18.21
CA MET A 438 -20.43 -30.97 -17.01
C MET A 438 -21.00 -32.34 -17.30
N SER A 439 -20.67 -33.34 -16.49
CA SER A 439 -21.25 -34.68 -16.55
C SER A 439 -21.89 -35.05 -15.22
N ILE A 440 -23.12 -35.60 -15.28
CA ILE A 440 -23.82 -36.12 -14.12
C ILE A 440 -24.08 -37.60 -14.39
N LEU A 441 -23.46 -38.46 -13.59
CA LEU A 441 -23.67 -39.89 -13.62
C LEU A 441 -24.43 -40.30 -12.35
N SER A 442 -25.60 -40.90 -12.53
CA SER A 442 -26.43 -41.40 -11.43
C SER A 442 -26.89 -42.82 -11.76
N ALA A 443 -26.78 -43.73 -10.78
CA ALA A 443 -27.33 -45.08 -10.90
C ALA A 443 -28.87 -45.09 -10.77
N GLY A 444 -29.43 -44.08 -10.10
CA GLY A 444 -30.88 -43.84 -9.98
C GLY A 444 -31.36 -42.70 -10.88
N PRO A 445 -32.66 -42.37 -10.84
CA PRO A 445 -33.21 -41.27 -11.64
C PRO A 445 -32.61 -39.93 -11.23
N ILE A 446 -32.38 -39.05 -12.20
CA ILE A 446 -32.12 -37.63 -11.98
C ILE A 446 -33.46 -36.91 -12.07
N ALA A 447 -33.95 -36.37 -10.96
CA ALA A 447 -35.19 -35.60 -10.91
C ALA A 447 -34.88 -34.11 -10.82
N LEU A 448 -35.36 -33.33 -11.80
CA LEU A 448 -35.31 -31.87 -11.79
C LEU A 448 -36.72 -31.33 -11.61
N THR A 449 -36.96 -30.65 -10.48
CA THR A 449 -38.27 -30.06 -10.18
C THR A 449 -38.14 -28.55 -10.20
N ALA A 450 -38.67 -27.90 -11.22
CA ALA A 450 -38.73 -26.45 -11.34
C ALA A 450 -39.95 -26.06 -12.19
N PRO A 451 -40.50 -24.83 -12.02
CA PRO A 451 -41.56 -24.34 -12.89
C PRO A 451 -41.15 -24.29 -14.38
N VAL A 452 -39.87 -24.03 -14.64
CA VAL A 452 -39.29 -23.97 -15.99
C VAL A 452 -37.92 -24.63 -15.98
N ILE A 453 -37.65 -25.49 -16.95
CA ILE A 453 -36.32 -26.06 -17.23
C ILE A 453 -35.96 -25.67 -18.65
N ASN A 454 -34.99 -24.76 -18.80
CA ASN A 454 -34.49 -24.34 -20.10
C ASN A 454 -33.24 -25.14 -20.47
N LEU A 455 -33.27 -25.81 -21.62
CA LEU A 455 -32.12 -26.50 -22.20
C LEU A 455 -31.82 -25.85 -23.56
N THR A 456 -30.56 -25.54 -23.81
CA THR A 456 -30.10 -24.91 -25.05
C THR A 456 -29.09 -25.79 -25.75
N GLY A 457 -29.10 -25.77 -27.08
CA GLY A 457 -28.25 -26.64 -27.90
C GLY A 457 -28.93 -27.96 -28.23
N VAL A 458 -28.13 -28.99 -28.49
CA VAL A 458 -28.64 -30.31 -28.87
C VAL A 458 -28.97 -31.11 -27.62
N VAL A 459 -30.25 -31.46 -27.45
CA VAL A 459 -30.72 -32.39 -26.42
C VAL A 459 -30.94 -33.75 -27.06
N SER A 460 -30.10 -34.73 -26.70
CA SER A 460 -30.24 -36.12 -27.15
C SER A 460 -30.80 -36.97 -26.01
N ILE A 461 -31.88 -37.69 -26.29
CA ILE A 461 -32.53 -38.60 -25.35
C ILE A 461 -32.45 -39.99 -25.95
N ILE A 462 -31.84 -40.91 -25.21
CA ILE A 462 -31.75 -42.32 -25.59
C ILE A 462 -32.74 -43.08 -24.72
N GLY A 463 -33.75 -43.67 -25.36
CA GLY A 463 -34.88 -44.32 -24.69
C GLY A 463 -36.18 -43.53 -24.84
N PRO A 464 -37.24 -43.95 -24.14
CA PRO A 464 -38.54 -43.32 -24.27
C PRO A 464 -38.56 -41.92 -23.62
N LEU A 465 -39.08 -40.95 -24.35
CA LEU A 465 -39.43 -39.63 -23.84
C LEU A 465 -40.93 -39.57 -23.60
N SER A 466 -41.34 -39.41 -22.33
CA SER A 466 -42.74 -39.17 -21.96
C SER A 466 -42.91 -37.70 -21.58
N ILE A 467 -43.75 -36.98 -22.32
CA ILE A 467 -44.08 -35.58 -22.04
C ILE A 467 -45.55 -35.52 -21.67
N LEU A 468 -45.85 -35.03 -20.46
CA LEU A 468 -47.20 -34.86 -19.96
C LEU A 468 -47.43 -33.39 -19.63
N GLY A 469 -48.42 -32.79 -20.26
CA GLY A 469 -48.80 -31.40 -20.01
C GLY A 469 -50.00 -30.98 -20.85
N PRO A 470 -50.69 -29.90 -20.48
CA PRO A 470 -51.89 -29.42 -21.18
C PRO A 470 -51.58 -28.88 -22.58
N THR A 471 -50.32 -28.58 -22.89
CA THR A 471 -49.89 -28.07 -24.20
C THR A 471 -48.46 -28.54 -24.48
N ILE A 472 -48.26 -29.24 -25.60
CA ILE A 472 -46.94 -29.63 -26.09
C ILE A 472 -46.71 -28.84 -27.38
N GLY A 473 -45.93 -27.76 -27.28
CA GLY A 473 -45.52 -26.96 -28.43
C GLY A 473 -44.24 -27.51 -29.04
N MET A 474 -44.29 -28.01 -30.27
CA MET A 474 -43.12 -28.47 -31.01
C MET A 474 -43.03 -27.69 -32.32
N THR A 475 -41.87 -27.11 -32.58
CA THR A 475 -41.58 -26.37 -33.82
C THR A 475 -40.46 -27.13 -34.53
N GLY A 476 -40.81 -27.97 -35.52
CA GLY A 476 -39.86 -28.84 -36.24
C GLY A 476 -40.52 -30.07 -36.88
N VAL A 477 -39.79 -30.74 -37.79
CA VAL A 477 -40.26 -31.96 -38.46
C VAL A 477 -40.12 -33.16 -37.51
N LEU A 478 -41.25 -33.70 -37.05
CA LEU A 478 -41.32 -35.05 -36.50
C LEU A 478 -41.11 -36.02 -37.67
N MET A 479 -39.90 -36.55 -37.85
CA MET A 479 -39.73 -37.73 -38.70
C MET A 479 -40.13 -38.95 -37.87
N ASP A 480 -41.39 -39.37 -38.03
CA ASP A 480 -41.82 -40.70 -37.65
C ASP A 480 -41.08 -41.70 -38.55
N LEU A 481 -40.05 -42.36 -38.01
CA LEU A 481 -39.30 -43.40 -38.72
C LEU A 481 -39.96 -44.79 -38.62
N HIS A 482 -41.19 -44.89 -38.12
CA HIS A 482 -41.94 -46.13 -38.17
C HIS A 482 -42.68 -46.21 -39.52
N LYS A 483 -42.49 -47.32 -40.26
CA LYS A 483 -43.33 -47.60 -41.45
C LYS A 483 -44.77 -47.79 -40.97
N HIS A 484 -45.65 -46.83 -41.28
CA HIS A 484 -47.10 -47.09 -41.26
C HIS A 484 -47.39 -48.15 -42.34
N PRO A 485 -47.83 -49.37 -41.99
CA PRO A 485 -48.01 -50.42 -43.00
C PRO A 485 -49.24 -50.20 -43.88
N TYR A 486 -49.95 -49.07 -43.79
CA TYR A 486 -51.28 -48.93 -44.37
C TYR A 486 -51.79 -47.50 -44.60
N ILE A 487 -51.00 -46.58 -45.15
CA ILE A 487 -51.57 -45.33 -45.73
C ILE A 487 -50.82 -44.95 -47.01
N ASP A 488 -51.06 -45.70 -48.07
CA ASP A 488 -51.04 -45.14 -49.44
C ASP A 488 -52.49 -44.96 -49.85
N THR A 489 -53.05 -43.78 -49.56
CA THR A 489 -54.24 -43.25 -50.23
C THR A 489 -54.29 -41.74 -50.03
N PRO A 490 -54.17 -40.91 -51.09
CA PRO A 490 -54.28 -39.47 -50.94
C PRO A 490 -55.76 -39.11 -50.74
N ILE A 491 -56.11 -38.57 -49.57
CA ILE A 491 -57.40 -37.93 -49.31
C ILE A 491 -57.15 -36.57 -48.64
N GLY A 492 -57.22 -35.48 -49.40
CA GLY A 492 -57.18 -34.09 -48.90
C GLY A 492 -56.73 -33.08 -49.97
N PRO A 493 -57.36 -31.89 -50.11
CA PRO A 493 -57.42 -31.15 -51.37
C PRO A 493 -56.13 -30.39 -51.70
N ALA A 494 -55.90 -30.20 -53.00
CA ALA A 494 -54.82 -29.42 -53.57
C ALA A 494 -54.82 -27.98 -53.03
N ILE A 495 -53.70 -27.57 -52.42
CA ILE A 495 -53.41 -26.18 -52.08
C ILE A 495 -53.20 -25.44 -53.41
N THR A 496 -54.18 -24.62 -53.80
CA THR A 496 -54.13 -23.78 -55.01
C THR A 496 -53.60 -22.40 -54.61
N PHE A 497 -52.48 -21.98 -55.20
CA PHE A 497 -52.03 -20.59 -55.11
C PHE A 497 -52.81 -19.73 -56.11
N PRO A 498 -53.24 -18.50 -55.76
CA PRO A 498 -53.85 -17.59 -56.71
C PRO A 498 -52.81 -17.13 -57.75
N PRO A 499 -53.23 -16.89 -59.01
CA PRO A 499 -52.33 -16.37 -60.04
C PRO A 499 -51.88 -14.95 -59.70
N ILE A 500 -50.57 -14.71 -59.87
CA ILE A 500 -49.96 -13.38 -59.82
C ILE A 500 -50.50 -12.56 -61.02
N PRO A 501 -51.14 -11.41 -60.81
CA PRO A 501 -51.52 -10.53 -61.91
C PRO A 501 -50.30 -9.74 -62.41
N GLY A 502 -50.01 -9.85 -63.71
CA GLY A 502 -49.34 -8.86 -64.58
C GLY A 502 -47.95 -8.41 -64.18
#